data_AF-A0A7R6WAT0-F1
#
_entry.id   AF-A0A7R6WAT0-F1
#
_cell.length_a   1.000
_cell.length_b   1.000
_cell.length_c   1.000
_cell.angle_alpha   90.00
_cell.angle_beta   90.00
_cell.angle_gamma   90.00
#
_symmetry.space_group_name_H-M   'P 1'
#
loop_
_entity.id
_entity.type
_entity.pdbx_description
1 polymer ?
#
loop_
_entity_poly.entity_id
_entity_poly.type
_entity_poly.pdbx_seq_one_letter_code
_entity_poly.pdbx_strand_id
1 'polypeptide(L)'
;MNIKPIFYSVVMTITACAISLEKGAEIVQLIYQRPSADTCQFIGQTSASDGGMVSGDFMTDAKIHEGAANQMKNKAFAMGGNLVFIQHQFNENKLLTATKTKQTMIGFVYYCFGLPQVNH
;
A
#
# COMPACT_ATOMS: atom_id res chain seq x y z
N MET A 1 -4.54 -31.04 -50.66
CA MET A 1 -4.29 -31.13 -49.21
C MET A 1 -4.27 -29.70 -48.68
N ASN A 2 -5.33 -29.26 -47.99
CA ASN A 2 -5.55 -27.86 -47.61
C ASN A 2 -5.37 -27.73 -46.09
N ILE A 3 -4.24 -27.20 -45.65
CA ILE A 3 -3.93 -26.96 -44.23
C ILE A 3 -4.37 -25.53 -43.87
N LYS A 4 -5.45 -25.39 -43.10
CA LYS A 4 -5.93 -24.10 -42.58
C LYS A 4 -5.17 -23.76 -41.29
N PRO A 5 -4.51 -22.60 -41.19
CA PRO A 5 -3.83 -22.20 -39.96
C PRO A 5 -4.89 -21.79 -38.92
N ILE A 6 -5.01 -22.58 -37.86
CA ILE A 6 -5.83 -22.24 -36.70
C ILE A 6 -4.98 -21.29 -35.83
N PHE A 7 -5.27 -19.98 -35.93
CA PHE A 7 -4.71 -18.96 -35.04
C PHE A 7 -5.38 -19.09 -33.67
N TYR A 8 -4.73 -19.76 -32.71
CA TYR A 8 -5.12 -19.72 -31.31
C TYR A 8 -4.71 -18.36 -30.72
N SER A 9 -5.64 -17.41 -30.68
CA SER A 9 -5.46 -16.17 -29.91
C SER A 9 -5.54 -16.50 -28.42
N VAL A 10 -4.38 -16.54 -27.76
CA VAL A 10 -4.28 -16.53 -26.30
C VAL A 10 -4.60 -15.12 -25.82
N VAL A 11 -5.81 -14.92 -25.29
CA VAL A 11 -6.18 -13.69 -24.61
C VAL A 11 -5.60 -13.74 -23.19
N MET A 12 -4.48 -13.05 -22.99
CA MET A 12 -3.84 -12.93 -21.67
C MET A 12 -4.44 -11.71 -20.96
N THR A 13 -5.39 -11.94 -20.04
CA THR A 13 -5.94 -10.87 -19.21
C THR A 13 -4.92 -10.48 -18.15
N ILE A 14 -4.34 -9.29 -18.27
CA ILE A 14 -3.44 -8.74 -17.24
C ILE A 14 -4.32 -8.12 -16.15
N THR A 15 -4.48 -8.79 -15.02
CA THR A 15 -5.15 -8.21 -13.86
C THR A 15 -4.14 -7.38 -13.07
N ALA A 16 -4.31 -6.06 -13.00
CA ALA A 16 -3.55 -5.24 -12.07
C ALA A 16 -4.01 -5.53 -10.63
N CYS A 17 -3.10 -6.00 -9.78
CA CYS A 17 -3.37 -6.36 -8.39
C CYS A 17 -2.79 -5.30 -7.46
N ALA A 18 -3.52 -4.95 -6.41
CA ALA A 18 -3.02 -4.08 -5.35
C ALA A 18 -1.86 -4.74 -4.59
N ILE A 19 -1.00 -3.92 -3.99
CA ILE A 19 0.03 -4.42 -3.08
C ILE A 19 -0.64 -5.22 -1.97
N SER A 20 -0.25 -6.49 -1.83
CA SER A 20 -0.81 -7.40 -0.84
C SER A 20 -0.23 -7.15 0.55
N LEU A 21 -1.05 -7.37 1.57
CA LEU A 21 -0.62 -7.33 2.96
C LEU A 21 0.24 -8.56 3.29
N GLU A 22 1.42 -8.35 3.85
CA GLU A 22 2.27 -9.43 4.33
C GLU A 22 1.68 -10.08 5.58
N LYS A 23 1.87 -11.39 5.73
CA LYS A 23 1.41 -12.12 6.91
C LYS A 23 2.11 -11.58 8.16
N GLY A 24 1.33 -11.23 9.18
CA GLY A 24 1.80 -10.61 10.41
C GLY A 24 1.69 -9.08 10.37
N ALA A 25 1.76 -8.44 9.20
CA ALA A 25 1.66 -6.99 9.08
C ALA A 25 0.26 -6.44 9.39
N GLU A 26 -0.75 -7.31 9.55
CA GLU A 26 -2.09 -6.95 10.00
C GLU A 26 -2.10 -6.20 11.33
N ILE A 27 -1.13 -6.48 12.21
CA ILE A 27 -1.04 -5.88 13.55
C ILE A 27 -0.69 -4.39 13.53
N VAL A 28 -0.05 -3.92 12.46
CA VAL A 28 0.38 -2.54 12.36
C VAL A 28 -0.84 -1.63 12.27
N GLN A 29 -0.95 -0.64 13.14
CA GLN A 29 -2.05 0.34 13.08
C GLN A 29 -1.61 1.61 12.37
N LEU A 30 -2.42 2.11 11.43
CA LEU A 30 -2.22 3.42 10.81
C LEU A 30 -3.12 4.42 11.52
N ILE A 31 -2.56 5.45 12.14
CA ILE A 31 -3.30 6.49 12.86
C ILE A 31 -2.94 7.88 12.35
N TYR A 32 -3.86 8.82 12.49
CA TYR A 32 -3.69 10.22 12.08
C TYR A 32 -3.54 11.19 13.26
N GLN A 33 -3.53 10.66 14.48
CA GLN A 33 -3.26 11.40 15.71
C GLN A 33 -1.91 10.95 16.27
N ARG A 34 -1.16 11.87 16.86
CA ARG A 34 0.16 11.53 17.43
C ARG A 34 -0.03 10.57 18.62
N PRO A 35 0.70 9.45 18.68
CA PRO A 35 0.63 8.52 19.80
C PRO A 35 1.26 9.12 21.07
N SER A 36 0.93 8.57 22.24
CA SER A 36 1.54 8.98 23.51
C SER A 36 3.03 8.59 23.54
N ALA A 37 3.88 9.52 23.97
CA ALA A 37 5.32 9.27 24.09
C ALA A 37 5.66 8.28 25.22
N ASP A 38 4.78 8.13 26.20
CA ASP A 38 5.02 7.27 27.38
C ASP A 38 4.90 5.77 27.04
N THR A 39 4.13 5.44 25.99
CA THR A 39 3.84 4.06 25.61
C THR A 39 4.38 3.68 24.24
N CYS A 40 4.96 4.61 23.50
CA CYS A 40 5.43 4.39 22.13
C CYS A 40 6.85 4.89 21.91
N GLN A 41 7.73 3.98 21.51
CA GLN A 41 9.09 4.27 21.09
C GLN A 41 9.14 4.57 19.60
N PHE A 42 9.73 5.70 19.22
CA PHE A 42 9.97 6.03 17.82
C PHE A 42 11.05 5.12 17.21
N ILE A 43 10.77 4.57 16.03
CA ILE A 43 11.70 3.71 15.28
C ILE A 43 12.31 4.46 14.10
N GLY A 44 11.49 5.18 13.32
CA GLY A 44 11.96 5.85 12.11
C GLY A 44 10.85 6.43 11.26
N GLN A 45 11.22 7.05 10.15
CA GLN A 45 10.28 7.57 9.15
C GLN A 45 10.12 6.57 7.99
N THR A 46 8.92 6.47 7.43
CA THR A 46 8.69 5.68 6.21
C THR A 46 7.66 6.36 5.31
N SER A 47 7.61 5.90 4.07
CA SER A 47 6.67 6.36 3.06
C SER A 47 6.19 5.22 2.17
N ALA A 48 4.97 5.33 1.67
CA ALA A 48 4.34 4.35 0.80
C ALA A 48 3.58 5.05 -0.32
N SER A 49 3.54 4.44 -1.51
CA SER A 49 2.77 4.94 -2.63
C SER A 49 2.32 3.80 -3.54
N ASP A 50 1.08 3.91 -4.02
CA ASP A 50 0.52 3.05 -5.06
C ASP A 50 -0.27 3.91 -6.06
N GLY A 51 -0.52 3.38 -7.25
CA GLY A 51 -1.13 4.08 -8.38
C GLY A 51 -0.13 4.65 -9.40
N GLY A 52 -0.60 5.55 -10.26
CA GLY A 52 0.18 6.14 -11.35
C GLY A 52 -0.14 5.55 -12.74
N MET A 53 0.74 5.74 -13.73
CA MET A 53 0.45 5.47 -15.15
C MET A 53 0.12 4.01 -15.50
N VAL A 54 0.50 3.06 -14.64
CA VAL A 54 0.23 1.64 -14.89
C VAL A 54 -0.89 1.16 -13.98
N SER A 55 -0.76 1.29 -12.65
CA SER A 55 -1.80 0.83 -11.72
C SER A 55 -3.05 1.71 -11.71
N GLY A 56 -2.92 3.03 -11.91
CA GLY A 56 -4.06 3.95 -12.03
C GLY A 56 -5.02 3.57 -13.17
N ASP A 57 -4.46 3.11 -14.30
CA ASP A 57 -5.22 2.79 -15.51
C ASP A 57 -6.04 1.49 -15.39
N PHE A 58 -5.70 0.64 -14.42
CA PHE A 58 -6.27 -0.70 -14.29
C PHE A 58 -6.83 -1.03 -12.90
N MET A 59 -6.66 -0.16 -11.90
CA MET A 59 -7.14 -0.35 -10.52
C MET A 59 -8.07 0.78 -10.09
N THR A 60 -9.07 0.44 -9.27
CA THR A 60 -9.94 1.45 -8.66
C THR A 60 -9.17 2.24 -7.61
N ASP A 61 -9.60 3.48 -7.35
CA ASP A 61 -9.05 4.32 -6.28
C ASP A 61 -9.00 3.58 -4.94
N ALA A 62 -10.06 2.83 -4.62
CA ALA A 62 -10.13 2.01 -3.40
C ALA A 62 -8.98 0.97 -3.32
N LYS A 63 -8.66 0.30 -4.43
CA LYS A 63 -7.54 -0.66 -4.48
C LYS A 63 -6.18 0.01 -4.38
N ILE A 64 -6.04 1.22 -4.92
CA ILE A 64 -4.82 2.02 -4.81
C ILE A 64 -4.62 2.52 -3.38
N HIS A 65 -5.69 2.96 -2.72
CA HIS A 65 -5.68 3.32 -1.30
C HIS A 65 -5.31 2.12 -0.43
N GLU A 66 -5.90 0.96 -0.69
CA GLU A 66 -5.60 -0.29 0.01
C GLU A 66 -4.14 -0.73 -0.20
N GLY A 67 -3.64 -0.71 -1.44
CA GLY A 67 -2.27 -1.08 -1.75
C GLY A 67 -1.25 -0.16 -1.09
N ALA A 68 -1.48 1.16 -1.11
CA ALA A 68 -0.64 2.11 -0.38
C ALA A 68 -0.66 1.85 1.13
N ALA A 69 -1.82 1.50 1.71
CA ALA A 69 -1.94 1.17 3.13
C ALA A 69 -1.21 -0.13 3.47
N ASN A 70 -1.39 -1.18 2.68
CA ASN A 70 -0.70 -2.46 2.84
C ASN A 70 0.82 -2.29 2.75
N GLN A 71 1.30 -1.53 1.76
CA GLN A 71 2.73 -1.23 1.65
C GLN A 71 3.27 -0.49 2.88
N MET A 72 2.51 0.46 3.44
CA MET A 72 2.88 1.16 4.66
C MET A 72 2.98 0.21 5.85
N LYS A 73 2.01 -0.70 6.00
CA LYS A 73 1.99 -1.72 7.06
C LYS A 73 3.15 -2.70 6.92
N ASN A 74 3.41 -3.22 5.72
CA ASN A 74 4.52 -4.14 5.46
C ASN A 74 5.86 -3.50 5.81
N LYS A 75 6.10 -2.26 5.37
CA LYS A 75 7.34 -1.53 5.69
C LYS A 75 7.50 -1.31 7.18
N ALA A 76 6.45 -0.87 7.88
CA ALA A 76 6.50 -0.66 9.32
C ALA A 76 6.73 -1.98 10.08
N PHE A 77 6.09 -3.06 9.64
CA PHE A 77 6.28 -4.40 10.20
C PHE A 77 7.73 -4.88 10.02
N ALA A 78 8.30 -4.71 8.83
CA ALA A 78 9.71 -5.04 8.55
C ALA A 78 10.71 -4.18 9.36
N MET A 79 10.30 -2.99 9.80
CA MET A 79 11.07 -2.14 10.73
C MET A 79 10.94 -2.56 12.20
N GLY A 80 10.12 -3.57 12.52
CA GLY A 80 9.81 -3.98 13.89
C GLY A 80 8.79 -3.07 14.59
N GLY A 81 8.08 -2.23 13.85
CA GLY A 81 7.02 -1.36 14.38
C GLY A 81 5.64 -1.99 14.30
N ASN A 82 4.76 -1.58 15.21
CA ASN A 82 3.35 -1.99 15.26
C ASN A 82 2.38 -0.80 15.15
N LEU A 83 2.90 0.42 14.96
CA LEU A 83 2.08 1.61 14.77
C LEU A 83 2.77 2.58 13.81
N VAL A 84 1.97 3.25 12.99
CA VAL A 84 2.39 4.32 12.10
C VAL A 84 1.52 5.54 12.33
N PHE A 85 2.15 6.64 12.70
CA PHE A 85 1.52 7.96 12.69
C PHE A 85 1.69 8.59 11.31
N ILE A 86 0.60 8.71 10.56
CA ILE A 86 0.57 9.33 9.24
C ILE A 86 0.62 10.85 9.41
N GLN A 87 1.66 11.48 8.86
CA GLN A 87 1.83 12.94 8.91
C GLN A 87 1.22 13.62 7.70
N HIS A 88 1.44 13.04 6.52
CA HIS A 88 0.96 13.58 5.26
C HIS A 88 0.40 12.47 4.40
N GLN A 89 -0.70 12.78 3.75
CA GLN A 89 -1.32 11.92 2.76
C GLN A 89 -1.66 12.79 1.55
N PHE A 90 -1.14 12.41 0.40
CA PHE A 90 -1.37 13.09 -0.87
C PHE A 90 -2.20 12.17 -1.74
N ASN A 91 -3.34 12.69 -2.19
CA ASN A 91 -4.16 12.06 -3.21
C ASN A 91 -4.10 12.96 -4.45
N GLU A 92 -3.43 12.47 -5.49
CA GLU A 92 -3.40 13.17 -6.77
C GLU A 92 -4.52 12.63 -7.66
N ASN A 93 -5.55 13.46 -7.84
CA ASN A 93 -6.65 13.23 -8.78
C ASN A 93 -6.58 14.27 -9.90
N LYS A 94 -6.04 13.89 -11.06
CA LYS A 94 -5.90 14.80 -12.20
C LYS A 94 -7.20 14.84 -13.01
N LEU A 95 -8.08 15.79 -12.70
CA LEU A 95 -9.44 15.96 -13.24
C LEU A 95 -9.57 16.18 -14.78
N LEU A 96 -8.49 16.11 -15.57
CA LEU A 96 -8.47 16.61 -16.96
C LEU A 96 -7.85 15.68 -18.02
N THR A 97 -7.35 14.50 -17.64
CA THR A 97 -6.91 13.48 -18.62
C THR A 97 -7.23 12.10 -18.05
N ALA A 98 -7.75 11.20 -18.88
CA ALA A 98 -8.07 9.84 -18.52
C ALA A 98 -6.95 9.23 -17.67
N THR A 99 -7.30 9.02 -16.40
CA THR A 99 -6.69 8.07 -15.47
C THR A 99 -5.24 8.35 -15.04
N LYS A 100 -5.01 8.76 -13.77
CA LYS A 100 -3.83 8.44 -12.92
C LYS A 100 -4.14 8.78 -11.45
N THR A 101 -4.94 7.99 -10.75
CA THR A 101 -5.04 8.10 -9.29
C THR A 101 -3.72 7.65 -8.68
N LYS A 102 -3.10 8.49 -7.84
CA LYS A 102 -1.89 8.14 -7.09
C LYS A 102 -2.10 8.52 -5.63
N GLN A 103 -1.92 7.52 -4.76
CA GLN A 103 -1.96 7.71 -3.32
C GLN A 103 -0.54 7.65 -2.77
N THR A 104 -0.14 8.64 -1.97
CA THR A 104 1.15 8.66 -1.26
C THR A 104 0.93 8.96 0.21
N MET A 105 1.57 8.21 1.10
CA MET A 105 1.57 8.41 2.55
C MET A 105 2.99 8.57 3.06
N ILE A 106 3.17 9.50 4.01
CA ILE A 106 4.42 9.72 4.74
C ILE A 106 4.08 9.69 6.22
N GLY A 107 4.84 8.92 7.00
CA GLY A 107 4.56 8.74 8.41
C GLY A 107 5.77 8.33 9.24
N PHE A 108 5.55 8.29 10.55
CA PHE A 108 6.52 7.88 11.56
C PHE A 108 6.12 6.53 12.13
N VAL A 109 7.07 5.60 12.18
CA VAL A 109 6.91 4.26 12.70
C VAL A 109 7.27 4.22 14.17
N TYR A 110 6.43 3.56 14.95
CA TYR A 110 6.58 3.38 16.38
C TYR A 110 6.45 1.90 16.76
N TYR A 111 7.12 1.56 17.86
CA TYR A 111 6.82 0.37 18.64
C TYR A 111 6.07 0.81 19.90
N CYS A 112 4.83 0.37 20.06
CA CYS A 112 3.99 0.73 21.20
C CYS A 112 3.76 -0.47 22.12
N PHE A 113 4.00 -0.26 23.42
CA PHE A 113 3.70 -1.21 24.48
C PHE A 113 2.17 -1.31 24.66
N GLY A 114 1.66 -2.54 24.78
CA GLY A 114 0.22 -2.81 24.94
C GLY A 114 -0.57 -2.97 23.63
N LEU A 115 0.06 -2.78 22.47
CA LEU A 115 -0.49 -3.23 21.19
C LEU A 115 -0.04 -4.66 20.87
N PRO A 116 -0.67 -5.35 19.89
CA PRO A 116 -0.13 -6.62 19.39
C PRO A 116 1.30 -6.42 18.86
N GLN A 117 2.15 -7.42 19.07
CA GLN A 117 3.60 -7.29 18.89
C GLN A 117 4.09 -8.05 17.66
N VAL A 118 5.14 -7.50 17.04
CA VAL A 118 5.87 -8.14 15.95
C VAL A 118 6.71 -9.27 16.55
N ASN A 119 6.33 -10.52 16.28
CA ASN A 119 7.14 -11.69 16.65
C ASN A 119 7.98 -12.07 15.42
N HIS A 120 9.28 -11.81 15.47
CA HIS A 120 10.25 -12.26 14.47
C HIS A 120 10.81 -13.63 14.84
#